data_AF-A0A482VNH4-F1
#
_entry.id   AF-A0A482VNH4-F1
#
_cell.length_a   1.000
_cell.length_b   1.000
_cell.length_c   1.000
_cell.angle_alpha   90.00
_cell.angle_beta   90.00
_cell.angle_gamma   90.00
#
_symmetry.space_group_name_H-M   'P 1'
#
loop_
_entity.id
_entity.type
_entity.pdbx_description
1 polymer ?
#
loop_
_entity_poly.entity_id
_entity_poly.type
_entity_poly.pdbx_seq_one_letter_code
_entity_poly.pdbx_strand_id
1 'polypeptide(L)'
;DCLKTLKFLCHGIFQTKIGKVALLILAVVHGSVVLIQTYFIAFVLNSHEFMTSSPVYFGIFYVLSSIYMLLARPDLIRNMQKEYTLWKTDSTILFFVVNATLLILVPLATDSQTFFAIKCFEEYFPNHSKILSLIYKSTFVLTGYIVTVPALMFIYYTQHIKYQVIMLLEHVKYLTHYDCDKEWEDLYYNVRYQKEITRRILFCIKRHTGLIISMNNG
;
A
#
# COMPACT_ATOMS: atom_id res chain seq x y z
N ASP A 1 0.98 21.26 -6.73
CA ASP A 1 1.92 20.43 -5.94
C ASP A 1 1.19 19.16 -5.51
N CYS A 2 1.28 18.11 -6.33
CA CYS A 2 0.53 16.86 -6.12
C CYS A 2 0.88 16.15 -4.82
N LEU A 3 2.10 16.39 -4.31
CA LEU A 3 2.55 15.86 -3.04
C LEU A 3 1.80 16.48 -1.86
N LYS A 4 1.53 17.79 -1.92
CA LYS A 4 0.67 18.48 -0.93
C LYS A 4 -0.76 17.95 -0.98
N THR A 5 -1.28 17.68 -2.17
CA THR A 5 -2.62 17.09 -2.35
C THR A 5 -2.67 15.69 -1.77
N LEU A 6 -1.70 14.82 -2.08
CA LEU A 6 -1.62 13.47 -1.52
C LEU A 6 -1.46 13.49 0.00
N LYS A 7 -0.63 14.39 0.54
CA LYS A 7 -0.44 14.59 1.97
C LYS A 7 -1.72 15.04 2.67
N PHE A 8 -2.41 16.03 2.10
CA PHE A 8 -3.70 16.51 2.59
C PHE A 8 -4.76 15.39 2.58
N LEU A 9 -4.80 14.64 1.49
CA LEU A 9 -5.72 13.53 1.30
C LEU A 9 -5.43 12.41 2.33
N CYS A 10 -4.20 11.88 2.41
CA CYS A 10 -3.86 10.71 3.23
C CYS A 10 -3.98 10.97 4.73
N HIS A 11 -3.56 12.16 5.17
CA HIS A 11 -3.51 12.51 6.59
C HIS A 11 -4.73 13.32 7.03
N GLY A 12 -5.10 14.33 6.25
CA GLY A 12 -6.13 15.30 6.63
C GLY A 12 -7.53 14.70 6.71
N ILE A 13 -7.86 13.74 5.84
CA ILE A 13 -9.22 13.16 5.81
C ILE A 13 -9.33 12.01 6.81
N PHE A 14 -8.47 11.00 6.70
CA PHE A 14 -8.64 9.74 7.44
C PHE A 14 -8.21 9.77 8.92
N GLN A 15 -7.35 10.71 9.33
CA GLN A 15 -6.96 10.81 10.74
C GLN A 15 -7.96 11.60 11.59
N THR A 16 -8.89 12.33 10.98
CA THR A 16 -9.97 13.00 11.71
C THR A 16 -10.92 11.97 12.34
N LYS A 17 -11.60 12.35 13.43
CA LYS A 17 -12.62 11.49 14.06
C LYS A 17 -13.69 11.07 13.04
N ILE A 18 -14.12 12.00 12.18
CA ILE A 18 -15.10 11.75 11.11
C ILE A 18 -14.56 10.73 10.11
N GLY A 19 -13.31 10.90 9.65
CA GLY A 19 -12.67 9.95 8.74
C GLY A 19 -12.59 8.54 9.32
N LYS A 20 -12.24 8.41 10.60
CA LYS A 20 -12.20 7.10 11.29
C LYS A 20 -13.58 6.45 11.40
N VAL A 21 -14.63 7.23 11.68
CA VAL A 21 -16.01 6.73 11.69
C VAL A 21 -16.42 6.26 10.29
N ALA A 22 -16.10 7.04 9.25
CA ALA A 22 -16.38 6.65 7.87
C ALA A 22 -15.66 5.34 7.46
N LEU A 23 -14.39 5.20 7.86
CA LEU A 23 -13.63 3.96 7.67
C LEU A 23 -14.26 2.77 8.39
N LEU A 24 -14.75 2.95 9.62
CA LEU A 24 -15.40 1.90 10.39
C LEU A 24 -16.73 1.47 9.74
N ILE A 25 -17.54 2.43 9.26
CA ILE A 25 -18.77 2.14 8.52
C ILE A 25 -18.45 1.31 7.27
N LEU A 26 -17.44 1.72 6.50
CA LEU A 26 -17.01 0.97 5.32
C LEU A 26 -16.53 -0.44 5.67
N ALA A 27 -15.75 -0.58 6.75
CA ALA A 27 -15.28 -1.88 7.21
C ALA A 27 -16.44 -2.81 7.56
N VAL A 28 -17.48 -2.29 8.22
CA VAL A 28 -18.68 -3.07 8.56
C VAL A 28 -19.46 -3.46 7.30
N VAL A 29 -19.69 -2.53 6.37
CA VAL A 29 -20.41 -2.81 5.12
C VAL A 29 -19.70 -3.86 4.28
N HIS A 30 -18.42 -3.64 3.98
CA HIS A 30 -17.64 -4.57 3.16
C HIS A 30 -17.33 -5.87 3.89
N GLY A 31 -17.10 -5.83 5.21
CA GLY A 31 -16.89 -7.01 6.04
C GLY A 31 -18.12 -7.91 6.07
N SER A 32 -19.31 -7.33 6.18
CA SER A 32 -20.57 -8.09 6.13
C SER A 32 -20.76 -8.76 4.77
N VAL A 33 -20.51 -8.04 3.67
CA VAL A 33 -20.58 -8.59 2.31
C VAL A 33 -19.59 -9.74 2.14
N VAL A 34 -18.34 -9.59 2.59
CA VAL A 34 -17.31 -10.63 2.51
C VAL A 34 -17.72 -11.85 3.32
N LEU A 35 -18.22 -11.69 4.56
CA LEU A 35 -18.65 -12.82 5.37
C LEU A 35 -19.79 -13.61 4.74
N ILE A 36 -20.80 -12.91 4.20
CA ILE A 36 -21.91 -13.55 3.47
C ILE A 36 -21.36 -14.25 2.23
N GLN A 37 -20.53 -13.58 1.42
CA GLN A 37 -19.96 -14.17 0.23
C GLN A 37 -19.10 -15.40 0.55
N THR A 38 -18.30 -15.38 1.61
CA THR A 38 -17.51 -16.54 2.07
C THR A 38 -18.40 -17.72 2.42
N TYR A 39 -19.53 -17.50 3.11
CA TYR A 39 -20.51 -18.56 3.37
C TYR A 39 -21.06 -19.14 2.06
N PHE A 40 -21.44 -18.29 1.11
CA PHE A 40 -21.95 -18.74 -0.18
C PHE A 40 -20.89 -19.49 -1.00
N ILE A 41 -19.63 -19.04 -1.00
CA ILE A 41 -18.51 -19.74 -1.65
C ILE A 41 -18.31 -21.13 -1.03
N ALA A 42 -18.41 -21.24 0.29
CA ALA A 42 -18.18 -22.50 0.99
C ALA A 42 -19.30 -23.54 0.79
N PHE A 43 -20.56 -23.10 0.63
CA PHE A 43 -21.71 -24.00 0.72
C PHE A 43 -22.68 -23.98 -0.48
N VAL A 44 -22.67 -22.93 -1.31
CA VAL A 44 -23.75 -22.69 -2.29
C VAL A 44 -23.25 -22.48 -3.72
N LEU A 45 -22.21 -21.66 -3.91
CA LEU A 45 -21.74 -21.27 -5.24
C LEU A 45 -21.01 -22.42 -5.93
N ASN A 46 -21.28 -22.57 -7.22
CA ASN A 46 -20.48 -23.46 -8.07
C ASN A 46 -19.15 -22.80 -8.46
N SER A 47 -18.23 -23.60 -9.02
CA SER A 47 -16.89 -23.13 -9.42
C SER A 47 -16.94 -22.00 -10.45
N HIS A 48 -17.89 -22.02 -11.38
CA HIS A 48 -18.04 -20.98 -12.39
C HIS A 48 -18.43 -19.63 -11.76
N GLU A 49 -19.46 -19.59 -10.91
CA GLU A 49 -19.88 -18.38 -10.20
C GLU A 49 -18.82 -17.86 -9.24
N PHE A 50 -18.07 -18.76 -8.60
CA PHE A 50 -16.90 -18.39 -7.80
C PHE A 50 -15.86 -17.69 -8.67
N MET A 51 -15.48 -18.25 -9.82
CA MET A 51 -14.48 -17.65 -10.71
C MET A 51 -14.92 -16.27 -11.21
N THR A 52 -16.20 -16.07 -11.53
CA THR A 52 -16.73 -14.77 -11.95
C THR A 52 -16.69 -13.72 -10.82
N SER A 53 -17.02 -14.11 -9.58
CA SER A 53 -17.11 -13.18 -8.44
C SER A 53 -15.79 -13.01 -7.66
N SER A 54 -14.80 -13.88 -7.91
CA SER A 54 -13.50 -13.91 -7.23
C SER A 54 -12.72 -12.60 -7.29
N PRO A 55 -12.60 -11.90 -8.44
CA PRO A 55 -11.82 -10.66 -8.50
C PRO A 55 -12.35 -9.58 -7.54
N VAL A 56 -13.67 -9.46 -7.43
CA VAL A 56 -14.31 -8.52 -6.50
C VAL A 56 -14.11 -8.97 -5.06
N TYR A 57 -14.26 -10.27 -4.77
CA TYR A 57 -14.02 -10.83 -3.44
C TYR A 57 -12.61 -10.52 -2.92
N PHE A 58 -11.57 -10.83 -3.69
CA PHE A 58 -10.18 -10.53 -3.31
C PHE A 58 -9.90 -9.02 -3.29
N GLY A 59 -10.51 -8.26 -4.19
CA GLY A 59 -10.42 -6.79 -4.17
C GLY A 59 -10.96 -6.20 -2.86
N ILE A 60 -12.11 -6.68 -2.38
CA ILE A 60 -12.70 -6.22 -1.11
C ILE A 60 -11.83 -6.66 0.07
N PHE A 61 -11.22 -7.85 0.03
CA PHE A 61 -10.26 -8.26 1.06
C PHE A 61 -9.07 -7.29 1.17
N TYR A 62 -8.55 -6.82 0.04
CA TYR A 62 -7.51 -5.79 0.01
C TYR A 62 -8.01 -4.44 0.55
N VAL A 63 -9.26 -4.05 0.25
CA VAL A 63 -9.89 -2.86 0.84
C VAL A 63 -9.97 -2.98 2.36
N LEU A 64 -10.45 -4.10 2.91
CA LEU A 64 -10.54 -4.33 4.35
C LEU A 64 -9.17 -4.29 5.03
N SER A 65 -8.16 -4.91 4.41
CA SER A 65 -6.76 -4.85 4.87
C SER A 65 -6.23 -3.42 4.87
N SER A 66 -6.56 -2.64 3.85
CA SER A 66 -6.21 -1.22 3.73
C SER A 66 -6.86 -0.39 4.85
N ILE A 67 -8.16 -0.58 5.09
CA ILE A 67 -8.88 0.10 6.18
C ILE A 67 -8.26 -0.27 7.53
N TYR A 68 -8.00 -1.56 7.77
CA TYR A 68 -7.37 -2.02 9.00
C TYR A 68 -6.00 -1.35 9.22
N MET A 69 -5.16 -1.28 8.19
CA MET A 69 -3.86 -0.61 8.27
C MET A 69 -4.00 0.87 8.62
N LEU A 70 -4.93 1.59 7.97
CA LEU A 70 -5.19 3.00 8.24
C LEU A 70 -5.66 3.26 9.68
N LEU A 71 -6.46 2.34 10.24
CA LEU A 71 -6.99 2.43 11.59
C LEU A 71 -5.97 2.00 12.67
N ALA A 72 -5.26 0.89 12.43
CA ALA A 72 -4.38 0.25 13.42
C ALA A 72 -2.96 0.83 13.46
N ARG A 73 -2.50 1.45 12.37
CA ARG A 73 -1.13 2.00 12.25
C ARG A 73 -1.12 3.44 11.73
N PRO A 74 -1.78 4.39 12.43
CA PRO A 74 -1.78 5.80 12.02
C PRO A 74 -0.36 6.41 12.00
N ASP A 75 0.55 5.88 12.82
CA ASP A 75 1.94 6.34 12.92
C ASP A 75 2.77 6.07 11.66
N LEU A 76 2.53 4.96 10.96
CA LEU A 76 3.22 4.66 9.69
C LEU A 76 2.94 5.76 8.66
N ILE A 77 1.67 6.20 8.58
CA ILE A 77 1.25 7.29 7.69
C ILE A 77 1.92 8.61 8.08
N ARG A 78 1.96 8.90 9.37
CA ARG A 78 2.57 10.12 9.91
C ARG A 78 4.08 10.17 9.66
N ASN A 79 4.77 9.04 9.76
CA ASN A 79 6.20 8.95 9.52
C ASN A 79 6.54 9.15 8.05
N MET A 80 5.81 8.46 7.15
CA MET A 80 5.99 8.67 5.71
C MET A 80 5.82 10.14 5.32
N GLN A 81 4.84 10.83 5.91
CA GLN A 81 4.59 12.25 5.62
C GLN A 81 5.81 13.16 5.92
N LYS A 82 6.60 12.82 6.94
CA LYS A 82 7.80 13.59 7.27
C LYS A 82 8.91 13.37 6.24
N GLU A 83 9.01 12.17 5.70
CA GLU A 83 10.06 11.76 4.78
C GLU A 83 9.74 12.10 3.31
N TYR A 84 8.46 12.26 2.98
CA TYR A 84 8.00 12.45 1.60
C TYR A 84 8.31 13.81 0.97
N THR A 85 8.79 14.81 1.72
CA THR A 85 9.08 16.17 1.20
C THR A 85 10.04 16.20 0.00
N LEU A 86 10.68 15.07 -0.33
CA LEU A 86 11.69 14.93 -1.38
C LEU A 86 11.16 14.47 -2.75
N TRP A 87 9.91 14.01 -2.89
CA TRP A 87 9.44 13.38 -4.13
C TRP A 87 8.39 14.21 -4.87
N LYS A 88 8.62 14.51 -6.14
CA LYS A 88 7.61 15.12 -7.02
C LYS A 88 6.85 13.99 -7.70
N THR A 89 5.71 13.59 -7.15
CA THR A 89 4.82 12.61 -7.80
C THR A 89 4.03 13.27 -8.92
N ASP A 90 3.97 12.62 -10.08
CA ASP A 90 3.17 13.08 -11.22
C ASP A 90 1.66 12.99 -10.94
N SER A 91 0.92 14.01 -11.39
CA SER A 91 -0.54 14.14 -11.26
C SER A 91 -1.34 13.02 -11.95
N THR A 92 -0.69 12.21 -12.78
CA THR A 92 -1.31 11.18 -13.60
C THR A 92 -1.89 10.05 -12.77
N ILE A 93 -1.23 9.62 -11.69
CA ILE A 93 -1.68 8.49 -10.86
C ILE A 93 -3.03 8.81 -10.19
N LEU A 94 -3.19 10.02 -9.64
CA LEU A 94 -4.44 10.43 -9.00
C LEU A 94 -5.57 10.51 -10.02
N PHE A 95 -5.29 11.03 -11.22
CA PHE A 95 -6.25 11.08 -12.32
C PHE A 95 -6.71 9.67 -12.73
N PHE A 96 -5.79 8.71 -12.89
CA PHE A 96 -6.16 7.33 -13.23
C PHE A 96 -7.02 6.67 -12.16
N VAL A 97 -6.70 6.85 -10.88
CA VAL A 97 -7.50 6.30 -9.77
C VAL A 97 -8.90 6.89 -9.79
N VAL A 98 -9.03 8.21 -9.89
CA VAL A 98 -10.33 8.89 -9.90
C VAL A 98 -11.18 8.43 -11.09
N ASN A 99 -10.60 8.38 -12.29
CA ASN A 99 -11.35 7.92 -13.47
C ASN A 99 -11.73 6.43 -13.39
N ALA A 100 -10.84 5.57 -12.89
CA ALA A 100 -11.15 4.16 -12.68
C ALA A 100 -12.28 3.97 -11.66
N THR A 101 -12.29 4.75 -10.58
CA THR A 101 -13.38 4.70 -9.59
C THR A 101 -14.70 5.24 -10.12
N LEU A 102 -14.67 6.25 -10.98
CA LEU A 102 -15.89 6.79 -11.60
C LEU A 102 -16.50 5.81 -12.60
N LEU A 103 -15.67 5.03 -13.31
CA LEU A 103 -16.15 3.97 -14.20
C LEU A 103 -16.93 2.88 -13.46
N ILE A 104 -16.63 2.62 -12.18
CA ILE A 104 -17.36 1.64 -11.34
C ILE A 104 -18.78 2.12 -11.01
N LEU A 105 -19.05 3.43 -11.05
CA LEU A 105 -20.39 3.96 -10.82
C LEU A 105 -21.32 3.79 -12.03
N VAL A 106 -20.78 3.58 -13.23
CA VAL A 106 -21.58 3.38 -14.43
C VAL A 106 -22.22 1.99 -14.35
N PRO A 107 -23.57 1.88 -14.34
CA PRO A 107 -24.22 0.59 -14.32
C PRO A 107 -23.93 -0.19 -15.60
N LEU A 108 -23.41 -1.40 -15.45
CA LEU A 108 -23.15 -2.35 -16.51
C LEU A 108 -24.17 -3.48 -16.43
N ALA A 109 -24.57 -4.00 -17.59
CA ALA A 109 -25.54 -5.11 -17.66
C ALA A 109 -25.04 -6.39 -16.95
N THR A 110 -23.74 -6.50 -16.70
CA THR A 110 -23.07 -7.65 -16.06
C THR A 110 -22.75 -7.43 -14.58
N ASP A 111 -23.27 -6.36 -13.96
CA ASP A 111 -22.95 -6.04 -12.56
C ASP A 111 -23.43 -7.10 -11.58
N SER A 112 -24.61 -7.68 -11.78
CA SER A 112 -25.14 -8.74 -10.92
C SER A 112 -24.33 -10.04 -11.02
N GLN A 113 -23.64 -10.27 -12.14
CA GLN A 113 -22.73 -11.42 -12.29
C GLN A 113 -21.40 -11.18 -11.56
N THR A 114 -20.94 -9.92 -11.52
CA THR A 114 -19.62 -9.55 -11.02
C THR A 114 -19.65 -9.24 -9.52
N PHE A 115 -20.66 -8.50 -9.07
CA PHE A 115 -20.81 -8.06 -7.69
C PHE A 115 -21.83 -8.92 -6.95
N PHE A 116 -21.32 -9.84 -6.13
CA PHE A 116 -22.13 -10.75 -5.33
C PHE A 116 -23.20 -10.03 -4.48
N ALA A 117 -22.88 -8.89 -3.85
CA ALA A 117 -23.85 -8.11 -3.07
C ALA A 117 -25.05 -7.62 -3.92
N ILE A 118 -24.80 -7.22 -5.17
CA ILE A 118 -25.87 -6.77 -6.08
C ILE A 118 -26.79 -7.93 -6.43
N LYS A 119 -26.22 -9.11 -6.73
CA LYS A 119 -26.99 -10.34 -6.94
C LYS A 119 -27.90 -10.63 -5.74
N CYS A 120 -27.37 -10.54 -4.52
CA CYS A 120 -28.18 -10.72 -3.31
C CYS A 120 -29.29 -9.66 -3.17
N PHE A 121 -29.03 -8.40 -3.51
CA PHE A 121 -30.07 -7.37 -3.44
C PHE A 121 -31.20 -7.62 -4.44
N GLU A 122 -30.88 -8.11 -5.64
CA GLU A 122 -31.86 -8.47 -6.67
C GLU A 122 -32.70 -9.69 -6.25
N GLU A 123 -32.07 -10.72 -5.69
CA GLU A 123 -32.75 -11.96 -5.29
C GLU A 123 -33.60 -11.81 -4.03
N TYR A 124 -33.07 -11.16 -2.98
CA TYR A 124 -33.71 -11.11 -1.66
C TYR A 124 -34.51 -9.80 -1.42
N PHE A 125 -34.18 -8.71 -2.12
CA PHE A 125 -34.81 -7.40 -1.92
C PHE A 125 -35.20 -6.72 -3.24
N PRO A 126 -36.00 -7.37 -4.11
CA PRO A 126 -36.24 -6.91 -5.49
C PRO A 126 -36.79 -5.48 -5.58
N ASN A 127 -37.64 -5.06 -4.63
CA ASN A 127 -38.22 -3.72 -4.60
C ASN A 127 -37.20 -2.62 -4.24
N HIS A 128 -36.11 -2.97 -3.56
CA HIS A 128 -35.10 -2.02 -3.06
C HIS A 128 -33.74 -2.22 -3.73
N SER A 129 -33.60 -3.20 -4.63
CA SER A 129 -32.33 -3.64 -5.21
C SER A 129 -31.57 -2.51 -5.88
N LYS A 130 -32.28 -1.64 -6.62
CA LYS A 130 -31.69 -0.48 -7.31
C LYS A 130 -31.06 0.52 -6.33
N ILE A 131 -31.77 0.84 -5.25
CA ILE A 131 -31.31 1.81 -4.24
C ILE A 131 -30.14 1.22 -3.46
N LEU A 132 -30.25 -0.04 -3.01
CA LEU A 132 -29.19 -0.74 -2.28
C LEU A 132 -27.92 -0.89 -3.14
N SER A 133 -28.07 -1.21 -4.42
CA SER A 133 -26.95 -1.31 -5.36
C SER A 133 -26.27 0.03 -5.58
N LEU A 134 -27.03 1.12 -5.68
CA LEU A 134 -26.47 2.48 -5.80
C LEU A 134 -25.69 2.87 -4.54
N ILE A 135 -26.26 2.63 -3.35
CA ILE A 135 -25.60 2.90 -2.07
C ILE A 135 -24.31 2.08 -1.98
N TYR A 136 -24.36 0.78 -2.29
CA TYR A 136 -23.20 -0.10 -2.25
C TYR A 136 -22.13 0.33 -3.26
N LYS A 137 -22.50 0.67 -4.49
CA LYS A 137 -21.53 1.18 -5.49
C LYS A 137 -20.91 2.51 -5.07
N SER A 138 -21.66 3.38 -4.40
CA SER A 138 -21.12 4.67 -3.93
C SER A 138 -19.96 4.49 -2.95
N THR A 139 -19.91 3.37 -2.21
CA THR A 139 -18.80 3.09 -1.29
C THR A 139 -17.49 2.89 -2.05
N PHE A 140 -17.54 2.41 -3.30
CA PHE A 140 -16.34 2.13 -4.10
C PHE A 140 -15.55 3.38 -4.51
N VAL A 141 -16.21 4.54 -4.55
CA VAL A 141 -15.52 5.83 -4.75
C VAL A 141 -14.55 6.07 -3.61
N LEU A 142 -15.02 5.86 -2.37
CA LEU A 142 -14.20 6.03 -1.18
C LEU A 142 -13.19 4.90 -1.04
N THR A 143 -13.53 3.65 -1.39
CA THR A 143 -12.58 2.54 -1.32
C THR A 143 -11.42 2.72 -2.30
N GLY A 144 -11.69 3.19 -3.53
CA GLY A 144 -10.63 3.44 -4.49
C GLY A 144 -9.61 4.46 -3.99
N TYR A 145 -10.09 5.46 -3.25
CA TYR A 145 -9.21 6.38 -2.56
C TYR A 145 -8.45 5.71 -1.40
N ILE A 146 -9.11 4.93 -0.55
CA ILE A 146 -8.50 4.19 0.57
C ILE A 146 -7.37 3.26 0.12
N VAL A 147 -7.56 2.50 -0.95
CA VAL A 147 -6.59 1.49 -1.40
C VAL A 147 -5.32 2.09 -2.00
N THR A 148 -5.37 3.33 -2.49
CA THR A 148 -4.17 4.00 -3.02
C THR A 148 -3.16 4.32 -1.95
N VAL A 149 -3.60 4.61 -0.73
CA VAL A 149 -2.70 5.05 0.34
C VAL A 149 -1.71 3.93 0.73
N PRO A 150 -2.17 2.71 1.04
CA PRO A 150 -1.29 1.55 1.21
C PRO A 150 -0.44 1.19 0.00
N ALA A 151 -0.99 1.30 -1.22
CA ALA A 151 -0.24 0.99 -2.43
C ALA A 151 0.96 1.94 -2.59
N LEU A 152 0.75 3.23 -2.34
CA LEU A 152 1.82 4.24 -2.36
C LEU A 152 2.81 4.03 -1.21
N MET A 153 2.35 3.62 -0.02
CA MET A 153 3.24 3.20 1.08
C MET A 153 4.15 2.05 0.64
N PHE A 154 3.57 1.01 0.04
CA PHE A 154 4.32 -0.15 -0.39
C PHE A 154 5.38 0.22 -1.44
N ILE A 155 5.00 1.03 -2.44
CA ILE A 155 5.93 1.54 -3.45
C ILE A 155 7.04 2.35 -2.78
N TYR A 156 6.70 3.26 -1.87
CA TYR A 156 7.66 4.08 -1.15
C TYR A 156 8.69 3.24 -0.40
N TYR A 157 8.23 2.32 0.45
CA TYR A 157 9.12 1.47 1.23
C TYR A 157 10.01 0.60 0.35
N THR A 158 9.47 0.05 -0.74
CA THR A 158 10.25 -0.74 -1.70
C THR A 158 11.33 0.10 -2.37
N GLN A 159 11.00 1.31 -2.81
CA GLN A 159 12.00 2.23 -3.39
C GLN A 159 13.04 2.65 -2.34
N HIS A 160 12.60 2.98 -1.13
CA HIS A 160 13.50 3.35 -0.05
C HIS A 160 14.50 2.22 0.25
N ILE A 161 14.04 0.98 0.41
CA ILE A 161 14.91 -0.21 0.59
C ILE A 161 15.88 -0.34 -0.59
N LYS A 162 15.39 -0.22 -1.83
CA LYS A 162 16.23 -0.27 -3.03
C LYS A 162 17.36 0.76 -2.99
N TYR A 163 17.06 2.02 -2.67
CA TYR A 163 18.09 3.06 -2.55
C TYR A 163 19.07 2.76 -1.41
N GLN A 164 18.59 2.25 -0.27
CA GLN A 164 19.48 1.87 0.82
C GLN A 164 20.46 0.76 0.42
N VAL A 165 19.98 -0.24 -0.31
CA VAL A 165 20.81 -1.33 -0.83
C VAL A 165 21.81 -0.81 -1.88
N ILE A 166 21.38 0.04 -2.82
CA ILE A 166 22.27 0.62 -3.83
C ILE A 166 23.39 1.44 -3.17
N MET A 167 23.06 2.34 -2.24
CA MET A 167 24.07 3.13 -1.54
C MET A 167 25.06 2.26 -0.77
N LEU A 168 24.59 1.17 -0.15
CA LEU A 168 25.46 0.22 0.54
C LEU A 168 26.39 -0.50 -0.45
N LEU A 169 25.87 -0.99 -1.57
CA LEU A 169 26.65 -1.66 -2.61
C LEU A 169 27.71 -0.73 -3.21
N GLU A 170 27.36 0.53 -3.50
CA GLU A 170 28.31 1.53 -3.97
C GLU A 170 29.40 1.77 -2.93
N HIS A 171 29.04 1.93 -1.65
CA HIS A 171 30.02 2.12 -0.59
C HIS A 171 30.98 0.93 -0.45
N VAL A 172 30.47 -0.30 -0.55
CA VAL A 172 31.29 -1.53 -0.53
C VAL A 172 32.21 -1.60 -1.76
N LYS A 173 31.71 -1.24 -2.95
CA LYS A 173 32.53 -1.18 -4.18
C LYS A 173 33.68 -0.18 -4.06
N TYR A 174 33.44 0.97 -3.44
CA TYR A 174 34.51 1.95 -3.21
C TYR A 174 35.48 1.53 -2.10
N LEU A 175 35.09 0.60 -1.22
CA LEU A 175 35.93 0.04 -0.16
C LEU A 175 37.13 -0.73 -0.74
N THR A 176 36.96 -1.37 -1.90
CA THR A 176 38.01 -2.13 -2.59
C THR A 176 38.81 -1.29 -3.60
N HIS A 177 38.50 -0.01 -3.78
CA HIS A 177 39.08 0.83 -4.84
C HIS A 177 40.23 1.73 -4.36
N TYR A 178 41.00 1.28 -3.36
CA TYR A 178 42.04 2.07 -2.72
C TYR A 178 43.43 1.56 -3.11
N ASP A 179 44.23 2.40 -3.78
CA ASP A 179 45.64 2.18 -4.19
C ASP A 179 45.95 0.72 -4.57
N CYS A 180 45.40 0.26 -5.69
CA CYS A 180 45.62 -1.08 -6.24
C CYS A 180 47.07 -1.32 -6.72
N ASP A 181 47.91 -0.29 -6.72
CA ASP A 181 49.26 -0.31 -7.29
C ASP A 181 50.36 -0.63 -6.25
N LYS A 182 50.00 -0.81 -4.96
CA LYS A 182 50.94 -1.17 -3.89
C LYS A 182 50.81 -2.63 -3.50
N GLU A 183 51.94 -3.26 -3.18
CA GLU A 183 51.94 -4.62 -2.66
C GLU A 183 51.17 -4.71 -1.34
N TRP A 184 50.54 -5.87 -1.10
CA TRP A 184 49.65 -6.08 0.05
C TRP A 184 50.36 -5.85 1.40
N GLU A 185 51.66 -6.17 1.48
CA GLU A 185 52.47 -5.98 2.68
C GLU A 185 52.63 -4.50 3.03
N ASP A 186 52.82 -3.62 2.05
CA ASP A 186 52.91 -2.17 2.24
C ASP A 186 51.57 -1.56 2.69
N LEU A 187 50.45 -2.11 2.22
CA LEU A 187 49.11 -1.68 2.63
C LEU A 187 48.78 -2.15 4.05
N TYR A 188 49.21 -3.35 4.44
CA TYR A 188 48.92 -3.93 5.75
C TYR A 188 49.50 -3.09 6.88
N TYR A 189 50.75 -2.62 6.77
CA TYR A 189 51.39 -1.81 7.81
C TYR A 189 51.07 -0.30 7.70
N ASN A 190 50.34 0.13 6.67
CA ASN A 190 49.97 1.53 6.48
C ASN A 190 48.83 1.94 7.43
N VAL A 191 49.17 2.66 8.50
CA VAL A 191 48.23 3.15 9.52
C VAL A 191 47.11 4.01 8.92
N ARG A 192 47.40 4.81 7.88
CA ARG A 192 46.38 5.66 7.21
C ARG A 192 45.38 4.80 6.43
N TYR A 193 45.86 3.77 5.75
CA TYR A 193 45.03 2.79 5.05
C TYR A 193 44.14 2.02 6.02
N GLN A 194 44.71 1.44 7.07
CA GLN A 194 43.95 0.70 8.09
C GLN A 194 42.86 1.56 8.75
N LYS A 195 43.17 2.83 9.06
CA LYS A 195 42.21 3.77 9.65
C LYS A 195 41.06 4.08 8.71
N GLU A 196 41.32 4.25 7.41
CA GLU A 196 40.28 4.54 6.42
C GLU A 196 39.41 3.31 6.13
N ILE A 197 40.00 2.11 5.98
CA ILE A 197 39.25 0.85 5.83
C ILE A 197 38.38 0.59 7.07
N THR A 198 38.94 0.76 8.28
CA THR A 198 38.19 0.63 9.54
C THR A 198 37.00 1.60 9.58
N ARG A 199 37.20 2.86 9.17
CA ARG A 199 36.13 3.86 9.10
C ARG A 199 35.00 3.44 8.17
N ARG A 200 35.34 2.92 6.98
CA ARG A 200 34.37 2.46 5.97
C ARG A 200 33.63 1.19 6.41
N ILE A 201 34.34 0.22 6.98
CA ILE A 201 33.71 -0.99 7.55
C ILE A 201 32.77 -0.64 8.69
N LEU A 202 33.16 0.26 9.60
CA LEU A 202 32.28 0.73 10.68
C LEU A 202 31.03 1.43 10.13
N PHE A 203 31.15 2.18 9.03
CA PHE A 203 29.99 2.76 8.36
C PHE A 203 29.05 1.67 7.82
N CYS A 204 29.58 0.65 7.13
CA CYS A 204 28.79 -0.49 6.65
C CYS A 204 28.09 -1.23 7.80
N ILE A 205 28.81 -1.52 8.89
CA ILE A 205 28.24 -2.19 10.07
C ILE A 205 27.12 -1.34 10.67
N LYS A 206 27.37 -0.04 10.92
CA LYS A 206 26.34 0.86 11.45
C LYS A 206 25.12 0.93 10.56
N ARG A 207 25.30 0.97 9.23
CA ARG A 207 24.19 1.04 8.28
C ARG A 207 23.41 -0.26 8.23
N HIS A 208 24.09 -1.41 8.22
CA HIS A 208 23.48 -2.73 8.24
C HIS A 208 22.70 -2.97 9.54
N THR A 209 23.28 -2.65 10.69
CA THR A 209 22.59 -2.71 11.99
C THR A 209 21.38 -1.77 12.00
N GLY A 210 21.50 -0.55 11.46
CA GLY A 210 20.37 0.36 11.30
C GLY A 210 19.24 -0.24 10.47
N LEU A 211 19.55 -0.89 9.35
CA LEU A 211 18.57 -1.59 8.52
C LEU A 211 17.88 -2.74 9.28
N ILE A 212 18.64 -3.57 9.98
CA ILE A 212 18.08 -4.67 10.80
C ILE A 212 17.13 -4.12 11.88
N ILE A 213 17.54 -3.07 12.59
CA ILE A 213 16.70 -2.45 13.64
C ILE A 213 15.42 -1.88 13.02
N SER A 214 15.51 -1.20 11.87
CA SER A 214 14.33 -0.70 11.16
C SER A 214 13.40 -1.81 10.68
N MET A 215 13.93 -2.98 10.30
CA MET A 215 13.12 -4.15 9.93
C MET A 215 12.44 -4.82 11.14
N ASN A 216 13.09 -4.83 12.31
CA ASN A 216 12.54 -5.45 13.51
C ASN A 216 11.51 -4.57 14.24
N ASN A 217 11.53 -3.26 14.00
CA ASN A 217 10.65 -2.29 14.65
C ASN A 217 9.48 -1.81 13.77
N GLY A 218 9.42 -2.21 12.49
CA GLY A 218 8.32 -1.92 11.57
C GLY A 218 7.24 -2.99 11.64
#